data_AF-A0A257UWV9-F1
#
_entry.id   AF-A0A257UWV9-F1
#
_cell.length_a   1.000
_cell.length_b   1.000
_cell.length_c   1.000
_cell.angle_alpha   90.00
_cell.angle_beta   90.00
_cell.angle_gamma   90.00
#
_symmetry.space_group_name_H-M   'P 1'
#
loop_
_entity.id
_entity.type
_entity.pdbx_description
1 polymer ?
#
loop_
_entity_poly.entity_id
_entity_poly.type
_entity_poly.pdbx_seq_one_letter_code
_entity_poly.pdbx_strand_id
1 'polypeptide(L)' 'MSETMVTVVGGNLFAIAAQYLGDATQWIRIAQANDLRDPVLSGVVTLVLPPVDPLATGGVPNV' A
#
# COMPACT_ATOMS: atom_id res chain seq x y z
N MET A 1 12.18 -1.44 -13.50
CA MET A 1 11.35 -0.92 -12.39
C MET A 1 9.92 -1.28 -12.75
N SER A 2 9.30 -2.19 -12.01
CA SER A 2 7.99 -2.75 -12.37
C SER A 2 6.98 -2.27 -11.32
N GLU A 3 6.36 -1.13 -11.56
CA GLU A 3 5.24 -0.67 -10.75
C GLU A 3 4.03 -1.55 -11.04
N THR A 4 3.46 -2.16 -10.00
CA THR A 4 2.30 -3.05 -10.14
C THR A 4 1.05 -2.24 -9.87
N MET A 5 0.15 -2.15 -10.83
CA MET A 5 -1.14 -1.47 -10.64
C MET A 5 -2.21 -2.51 -10.30
N VAL A 6 -2.98 -2.25 -9.25
CA VAL A 6 -4.10 -3.11 -8.84
C VAL A 6 -5.38 -2.28 -8.79
N THR A 7 -6.46 -2.86 -9.28
CA THR A 7 -7.80 -2.25 -9.17
C THR A 7 -8.53 -2.94 -8.02
N VAL A 8 -8.93 -2.16 -7.03
CA VAL A 8 -9.64 -2.64 -5.85
C VAL A 8 -11.01 -1.99 -5.76
N VAL A 9 -11.98 -2.73 -5.24
CA VAL A 9 -13.35 -2.25 -5.05
C VAL A 9 -13.58 -2.06 -3.55
N GLY A 10 -13.41 -0.83 -3.09
CA GLY A 10 -13.51 -0.44 -1.70
C GLY A 10 -12.49 -1.13 -0.80
N GLY A 11 -12.75 -1.10 0.50
CA GLY A 11 -11.92 -1.77 1.51
C GLY A 11 -10.93 -0.83 2.16
N ASN A 12 -9.74 -1.33 2.49
CA ASN A 12 -8.70 -0.53 3.13
C ASN A 12 -7.30 -0.90 2.61
N LEU A 13 -6.39 0.09 2.67
CA LEU A 13 -5.00 -0.06 2.25
C LEU A 13 -4.24 -1.10 3.08
N PHE A 14 -4.65 -1.38 4.32
CA PHE A 14 -4.02 -2.42 5.16
C PHE A 14 -4.19 -3.82 4.58
N ALA A 15 -5.41 -4.17 4.13
CA ALA A 15 -5.70 -5.47 3.54
C ALA A 15 -4.98 -5.66 2.21
N ILE A 16 -4.79 -4.57 1.46
CA ILE A 16 -4.05 -4.55 0.20
C ILE A 16 -2.55 -4.71 0.52
N ALA A 17 -2.02 -3.96 1.48
CA ALA A 17 -0.64 -4.10 1.91
C ALA A 17 -0.32 -5.51 2.42
N ALA A 18 -1.21 -6.11 3.23
CA ALA A 18 -1.06 -7.48 3.68
C ALA A 18 -1.07 -8.49 2.52
N GLN A 19 -1.97 -8.32 1.54
CA GLN A 19 -2.08 -9.24 0.39
C GLN A 19 -0.92 -9.12 -0.59
N TYR A 20 -0.50 -7.90 -0.92
CA TYR A 20 0.48 -7.66 -1.97
C TYR A 20 1.91 -7.48 -1.45
N LEU A 21 2.08 -6.83 -0.30
CA LEU A 21 3.38 -6.56 0.31
C LEU A 21 3.71 -7.57 1.42
N GLY A 22 2.75 -8.42 1.81
CA GLY A 22 2.90 -9.37 2.92
C GLY A 22 2.86 -8.71 4.31
N ASP A 23 2.72 -7.38 4.36
CA ASP A 23 2.80 -6.61 5.59
C ASP A 23 1.77 -5.47 5.57
N ALA A 24 0.81 -5.53 6.50
CA ALA A 24 -0.26 -4.55 6.61
C ALA A 24 0.23 -3.14 6.97
N THR A 25 1.38 -3.01 7.66
CA THR A 25 1.94 -1.73 8.12
C THR A 25 2.54 -0.92 6.96
N GLN A 26 2.89 -1.59 5.85
CA GLN A 26 3.41 -0.92 4.65
C GLN A 26 2.33 -0.17 3.83
N TRP A 27 1.08 -0.13 4.30
CA TRP A 27 0.00 0.64 3.68
C TRP A 27 0.37 2.12 3.45
N ILE A 28 1.22 2.70 4.31
CA ILE A 28 1.71 4.08 4.20
C ILE A 28 2.50 4.28 2.90
N ARG A 29 3.27 3.27 2.46
CA ARG A 29 4.05 3.33 1.20
C ARG A 29 3.12 3.35 -0.01
N ILE A 30 2.05 2.56 0.04
CA ILE A 30 1.00 2.56 -1.01
C ILE A 30 0.32 3.92 -1.02
N ALA A 31 -0.02 4.45 0.15
CA ALA A 31 -0.66 5.76 0.28
C ALA A 31 0.22 6.87 -0.32
N GLN A 32 1.51 6.91 0.03
CA GLN A 32 2.49 7.84 -0.52
C GLN A 32 2.68 7.71 -2.04
N ALA A 33 2.72 6.48 -2.56
CA ALA A 33 2.85 6.24 -4.00
C ALA A 33 1.64 6.71 -4.82
N ASN A 34 0.47 6.87 -4.18
CA ASN A 34 -0.78 7.27 -4.81
C ASN A 34 -1.28 8.65 -4.34
N ASP A 35 -0.47 9.39 -3.58
CA ASP A 35 -0.87 10.66 -2.95
C ASP A 35 -2.17 10.55 -2.10
N LEU A 36 -2.41 9.37 -1.53
CA LEU A 36 -3.53 9.10 -0.65
C LEU A 36 -3.16 9.39 0.80
N ARG A 37 -4.13 9.93 1.54
CA ARG A 37 -4.02 10.12 3.00
C ARG A 37 -4.93 9.19 3.76
N ASP A 38 -6.07 8.87 3.17
CA ASP A 38 -7.08 8.01 3.78
C ASP A 38 -6.76 6.54 3.52
N PRO A 39 -6.66 5.71 4.57
CA PRO A 39 -6.46 4.28 4.42
C PRO A 39 -7.72 3.55 3.95
N VAL A 40 -8.89 4.19 4.00
CA VAL A 40 -10.16 3.58 3.60
C VAL A 40 -10.47 3.98 2.18
N LEU A 41 -10.77 2.98 1.35
CA LEU A 41 -11.13 3.18 -0.05
C LEU A 41 -12.64 3.04 -0.20
N SER A 42 -13.24 3.96 -0.96
CA SER A 42 -14.66 3.94 -1.30
C SER A 42 -14.80 3.86 -2.81
N GLY A 43 -15.57 2.87 -3.29
CA GLY A 43 -15.75 2.63 -4.73
C GLY A 43 -14.57 1.93 -5.39
N VAL A 44 -14.51 1.98 -6.72
CA VAL A 44 -13.45 1.34 -7.50
C VAL A 44 -12.26 2.30 -7.60
N VAL A 45 -11.10 1.89 -7.11
CA VAL A 45 -9.86 2.69 -7.13
C VAL A 45 -8.73 1.86 -7.71
N THR A 46 -7.95 2.47 -8.60
CA THR A 46 -6.70 1.90 -9.10
C THR A 46 -5.54 2.42 -8.27
N LEU A 47 -4.77 1.52 -7.67
CA LEU A 47 -3.63 1.84 -6.83
C LEU A 47 -2.34 1.35 -7.47
N VAL A 48 -1.32 2.18 -7.42
CA VAL A 48 0.06 1.85 -7.72
C VAL A 48 0.68 1.23 -6.48
N LEU A 49 1.09 -0.03 -6.56
CA LEU A 49 1.81 -0.71 -5.50
C LEU A 49 3.32 -0.53 -5.70
N PRO A 50 4.05 -0.07 -4.67
CA PRO A 50 5.50 -0.11 -4.69
C PRO A 50 5.98 -1.56 -4.66
N PRO A 51 7.22 -1.84 -5.11
CA PRO A 51 7.79 -3.17 -5.00
C PRO A 51 7.84 -3.63 -3.54
N VAL A 52 7.55 -4.93 -3.34
CA VAL A 52 7.64 -5.58 -2.04
C VAL A 52 9.06 -5.41 -1.53
N ASP A 53 9.19 -4.76 -0.39
CA ASP A 53 10.47 -4.55 0.27
C ASP A 53 10.33 -5.07 1.70
N PRO A 54 10.88 -6.25 2.01
CA PRO A 54 10.79 -6.84 3.34
C PRO A 54 11.64 -6.09 4.38
N LEU A 55 12.52 -5.18 3.95
CA LEU A 55 13.31 -4.32 4.84
C LEU A 55 12.59 -2.99 5.11
N ALA A 56 11.67 -2.59 4.24
CA ALA A 56 10.83 -1.41 4.41
C ALA A 56 9.77 -1.65 5.48
N THR A 57 10.18 -1.49 6.72
CA THR A 57 9.26 -1.40 7.85
C THR A 57 8.20 -0.29 7.64
N GLY A 58 6.96 -0.54 8.07
CA GLY A 58 5.86 0.42 8.03
C GLY A 58 5.99 1.58 9.03
N GLY A 59 7.21 2.10 9.22
CA GLY A 59 7.46 3.32 9.97
C GLY A 59 8.32 3.20 11.22
N VAL A 60 9.11 2.13 11.43
CA VAL A 60 10.25 2.24 12.37
C VAL A 60 11.49 2.76 11.65
N PRO A 61 11.82 4.07 11.71
CA PRO A 61 13.18 4.48 11.39
C PRO A 61 14.11 3.72 12.34
N ASN A 62 15.07 2.96 11.79
CA ASN A 62 16.18 2.43 12.56
C ASN A 62 16.91 3.65 13.15
N VAL A 63 16.67 3.93 14.44
CA VAL A 63 17.43 4.90 15.24
C VAL A 63 18.65 4.24 15.86
#